data_AF-A0A5C5R336-F1
#
_entry.id   AF-A0A5C5R336-F1
#
_cell.length_a   1.000
_cell.length_b   1.000
_cell.length_c   1.000
_cell.angle_alpha   90.00
_cell.angle_beta   90.00
_cell.angle_gamma   90.00
#
_symmetry.space_group_name_H-M   'P 1'
#
loop_
_entity.id
_entity.type
_entity.pdbx_description
1 polymer ?
#
loop_
_entity_poly.entity_id
_entity_poly.type
_entity_poly.pdbx_seq_one_letter_code
_entity_poly.pdbx_strand_id
1 'polypeptide(L)'
;MAVVIAIIAVAALAFTLTRTDGGTNTTTASASPSSSKATPTEDYRLRGTLTSKARVCVASGLVSQQMPKFETPLNYTRPTLDADIAKARQDLSRLAARISPNAVEPVRSTLQDWITAFADILDSYSRREPAADVKLKGDLVDNLAGQLNGLCEG
;
A
#
# COMPACT_ATOMS: atom_id res chain seq x y z
N MET A 1 26.88 -12.45 -34.03
CA MET A 1 26.93 -11.98 -32.63
C MET A 1 25.75 -12.59 -31.89
N ALA A 2 26.00 -13.50 -30.95
CA ALA A 2 24.96 -14.21 -30.21
C ALA A 2 24.69 -13.48 -28.89
N VAL A 3 23.44 -13.04 -28.68
CA VAL A 3 22.99 -12.40 -27.43
C VAL A 3 22.47 -13.50 -26.52
N VAL A 4 23.22 -13.79 -25.46
CA VAL A 4 22.79 -14.70 -24.40
C VAL A 4 21.87 -13.93 -23.46
N ILE A 5 20.57 -14.17 -23.57
CA ILE A 5 19.56 -13.63 -22.64
C ILE A 5 19.49 -14.61 -21.46
N ALA A 6 20.04 -14.21 -20.31
CA ALA A 6 19.90 -14.94 -19.07
C ALA A 6 18.44 -14.85 -18.57
N ILE A 7 17.71 -15.95 -18.68
CA ILE A 7 16.36 -16.11 -18.14
C ILE A 7 16.51 -16.32 -16.63
N ILE A 8 16.23 -15.27 -15.83
CA ILE A 8 16.07 -15.42 -14.39
C ILE A 8 14.68 -16.00 -14.15
N ALA A 9 14.62 -17.28 -13.84
CA ALA A 9 13.42 -17.97 -13.40
C ALA A 9 12.94 -17.36 -12.07
N VAL A 10 11.92 -16.51 -12.14
CA VAL A 10 11.16 -16.10 -10.96
C VAL A 10 10.29 -17.28 -10.58
N ALA A 11 10.67 -17.98 -9.51
CA ALA A 11 9.84 -18.98 -8.87
C ALA A 11 8.52 -18.30 -8.44
N ALA A 12 7.44 -18.59 -9.17
CA ALA A 12 6.10 -18.26 -8.75
C ALA A 12 5.77 -19.12 -7.51
N LEU A 13 5.75 -18.50 -6.33
CA LEU A 13 5.06 -19.07 -5.18
C LEU A 13 3.56 -19.05 -5.48
N ALA A 14 3.08 -20.15 -6.05
CA ALA A 14 1.67 -20.43 -6.19
C ALA A 14 1.07 -20.61 -4.79
N PHE A 15 0.40 -19.57 -4.29
CA PHE A 15 -0.57 -19.75 -3.20
C PHE A 15 -1.83 -20.36 -3.80
N THR A 16 -1.92 -21.69 -3.72
CA THR A 16 -3.17 -22.42 -3.93
C THR A 16 -4.08 -22.18 -2.72
N LEU A 17 -5.08 -21.31 -2.87
CA LEU A 17 -6.23 -21.28 -1.96
C LEU A 17 -7.10 -22.50 -2.26
N THR A 18 -6.89 -23.58 -1.52
CA THR A 18 -7.85 -24.68 -1.43
C THR A 18 -9.07 -24.21 -0.65
N ARG A 19 -10.14 -23.88 -1.38
CA ARG A 19 -11.48 -23.73 -0.81
C ARG A 19 -12.02 -25.12 -0.54
N THR A 20 -12.09 -25.51 0.74
CA THR A 20 -12.82 -26.69 1.17
C THR A 20 -14.31 -26.38 1.13
N ASP A 21 -14.98 -26.77 0.05
CA ASP A 21 -16.44 -26.85 0.00
C ASP A 21 -16.88 -28.08 0.80
N GLY A 22 -17.47 -27.83 1.97
CA GLY A 22 -18.11 -28.83 2.79
C GLY A 22 -19.47 -28.32 3.27
N GLY A 23 -20.54 -28.88 2.72
CA GLY A 23 -21.85 -28.92 3.38
C GLY A 23 -22.90 -27.97 2.86
N THR A 24 -23.65 -28.46 1.88
CA THR A 24 -24.98 -28.02 1.44
C THR A 24 -25.94 -27.75 2.61
N ASN A 25 -26.51 -26.54 2.69
CA ASN A 25 -27.97 -26.34 2.77
C ASN A 25 -28.38 -24.89 2.48
N THR A 26 -29.44 -24.80 1.68
CA THR A 26 -30.09 -23.69 0.99
C THR A 26 -30.57 -22.53 1.89
N THR A 27 -30.30 -21.29 1.47
CA THR A 27 -31.37 -20.28 1.25
C THR A 27 -30.86 -19.11 0.39
N THR A 28 -31.68 -18.73 -0.58
CA THR A 28 -31.52 -17.63 -1.54
C THR A 28 -31.33 -16.27 -0.88
N ALA A 29 -30.27 -15.55 -1.28
CA ALA A 29 -30.30 -14.10 -1.48
C ALA A 29 -29.16 -13.69 -2.43
N SER A 30 -29.54 -13.28 -3.64
CA SER A 30 -28.67 -12.60 -4.58
C SER A 30 -28.44 -11.16 -4.11
N ALA A 31 -27.19 -10.79 -3.85
CA ALA A 31 -26.58 -9.50 -4.20
C ALA A 31 -25.17 -9.43 -3.58
N SER A 32 -24.14 -9.71 -4.39
CA SER A 32 -22.90 -8.94 -4.28
C SER A 32 -23.09 -7.69 -5.14
N PRO A 33 -22.70 -6.52 -4.63
CA PRO A 33 -21.41 -6.04 -5.12
C PRO A 33 -20.50 -5.60 -3.97
N SER A 34 -19.26 -6.04 -4.06
CA SER A 34 -18.05 -5.39 -3.54
C SER A 34 -18.18 -4.69 -2.20
N SER A 35 -18.19 -5.47 -1.12
CA SER A 35 -17.70 -4.96 0.15
C SER A 35 -16.21 -4.70 0.01
N SER A 36 -15.84 -3.46 -0.31
CA SER A 36 -14.55 -2.91 0.05
C SER A 36 -14.45 -3.01 1.57
N LYS A 37 -13.97 -4.14 2.08
CA LYS A 37 -13.51 -4.22 3.47
C LYS A 37 -12.41 -3.18 3.56
N ALA A 38 -12.71 -2.05 4.19
CA ALA A 38 -11.69 -1.09 4.60
C ALA A 38 -10.59 -1.90 5.29
N THR A 39 -9.37 -1.82 4.75
CA THR A 39 -8.25 -2.57 5.29
C THR A 39 -8.04 -2.10 6.73
N PRO A 40 -8.18 -2.98 7.74
CA PRO A 40 -8.16 -2.55 9.13
C PRO A 40 -6.83 -1.86 9.45
N THR A 41 -6.88 -0.82 10.28
CA THR A 41 -5.71 -0.01 10.66
C THR A 41 -4.55 -0.84 11.22
N GLU A 42 -4.85 -2.02 11.76
CA GLU A 42 -3.86 -3.00 12.24
C GLU A 42 -2.92 -3.51 11.13
N ASP A 43 -3.36 -3.58 9.87
CA ASP A 43 -2.54 -4.03 8.72
C ASP A 43 -1.43 -3.04 8.36
N TYR A 44 -1.53 -1.80 8.83
CA TYR A 44 -0.60 -0.71 8.51
C TYR A 44 0.26 -0.27 9.68
N ARG A 45 0.21 -1.01 10.80
CA ARG A 45 1.13 -0.77 11.93
C ARG A 45 2.52 -1.28 11.61
N LEU A 46 3.54 -0.51 12.02
CA LEU A 46 4.94 -0.94 11.99
C LEU A 46 5.14 -2.19 12.86
N ARG A 47 5.64 -3.29 12.26
CA ARG A 47 5.79 -4.59 12.93
C ARG A 47 7.13 -5.28 12.66
N GLY A 48 8.02 -4.63 11.92
CA GLY A 48 9.27 -5.24 11.47
C GLY A 48 10.43 -5.11 12.44
N THR A 49 11.62 -5.35 11.91
CA THR A 49 12.88 -5.38 12.67
C THR A 49 13.87 -4.31 12.26
N LEU A 50 13.60 -3.56 11.18
CA LEU A 50 14.46 -2.46 10.76
C LEU A 50 14.31 -1.29 11.74
N THR A 51 15.36 -1.03 12.51
CA THR A 51 15.40 0.05 13.49
C THR A 51 16.25 1.24 13.04
N SER A 52 17.31 0.99 12.26
CA SER A 52 18.25 2.06 11.90
C SER A 52 17.68 3.01 10.85
N LYS A 53 17.91 4.31 11.07
CA LYS A 53 17.52 5.41 10.16
C LYS A 53 17.81 5.09 8.69
N ALA A 54 19.07 4.76 8.36
CA ALA A 54 19.48 4.46 6.99
C ALA A 54 18.68 3.30 6.36
N ARG A 55 18.42 2.22 7.10
CA ARG A 55 17.67 1.08 6.57
C ARG A 55 16.20 1.41 6.37
N VAL A 56 15.62 2.20 7.28
CA VAL A 56 14.23 2.67 7.17
C VAL A 56 14.07 3.59 5.97
N CYS A 57 14.99 4.52 5.76
CA CYS A 57 15.02 5.42 4.61
C CYS A 57 15.15 4.66 3.28
N VAL A 58 16.07 3.71 3.19
CA VAL A 58 16.24 2.88 1.98
C VAL A 58 14.99 2.03 1.73
N ALA A 59 14.41 1.42 2.77
CA ALA A 59 13.21 0.61 2.62
C ALA A 59 12.01 1.46 2.15
N SER A 60 11.82 2.65 2.75
CA SER A 60 10.73 3.57 2.40
C SER A 60 10.89 4.09 0.99
N GLY A 61 12.09 4.56 0.61
CA GLY A 61 12.39 5.03 -0.74
C GLY A 61 12.16 3.96 -1.82
N LEU A 62 12.57 2.72 -1.56
CA LEU A 62 12.35 1.61 -2.49
C LEU A 62 10.86 1.32 -2.70
N VAL A 63 10.07 1.31 -1.63
CA VAL A 63 8.63 1.04 -1.76
C VAL A 63 7.91 2.21 -2.41
N SER A 64 8.23 3.46 -2.06
CA SER A 64 7.62 4.64 -2.70
C SER A 64 7.85 4.68 -4.21
N GLN A 65 8.98 4.16 -4.71
CA GLN A 65 9.22 4.03 -6.15
C GLN A 65 8.39 2.91 -6.82
N GLN A 66 8.00 1.88 -6.05
CA GLN A 66 7.24 0.74 -6.55
C GLN A 66 5.72 0.93 -6.44
N MET A 67 5.27 1.87 -5.62
CA MET A 67 3.85 2.17 -5.47
C MET A 67 3.28 2.79 -6.75
N PRO A 68 2.05 2.42 -7.15
CA PRO A 68 1.35 3.07 -8.24
C PRO A 68 1.23 4.58 -8.01
N LYS A 69 1.54 5.38 -9.04
CA LYS A 69 1.29 6.82 -9.02
C LYS A 69 -0.15 7.07 -9.45
N PHE A 70 -0.89 7.78 -8.61
CA PHE A 70 -2.26 8.20 -8.89
C PHE A 70 -2.23 9.61 -9.49
N GLU A 71 -3.08 9.85 -10.49
CA GLU A 71 -3.22 11.17 -11.11
C GLU A 71 -4.00 12.10 -10.16
N THR A 72 -3.69 13.39 -10.22
CA THR A 72 -4.41 14.43 -9.47
C THR A 72 -4.92 15.48 -10.47
N PRO A 73 -6.25 15.58 -10.73
CA PRO A 73 -7.33 14.84 -10.09
C PRO A 73 -7.43 13.36 -10.54
N LEU A 74 -7.99 12.51 -9.68
CA LEU A 74 -8.10 11.09 -9.93
C LEU A 74 -9.15 10.79 -11.02
N ASN A 75 -8.78 9.97 -11.99
CA ASN A 75 -9.71 9.46 -12.99
C ASN A 75 -10.44 8.20 -12.50
N TYR A 76 -11.65 8.37 -11.95
CA TYR A 76 -12.50 7.28 -11.46
C TYR A 76 -13.04 6.33 -12.53
N THR A 77 -12.93 6.70 -13.81
CA THR A 77 -13.36 5.86 -14.93
C THR A 77 -12.25 4.95 -15.44
N ARG A 78 -11.02 5.09 -14.92
CA ARG A 78 -9.88 4.26 -15.31
C ARG A 78 -10.15 2.79 -14.93
N PRO A 79 -10.11 1.85 -15.89
CA PRO A 79 -10.46 0.46 -15.64
C PRO A 79 -9.48 -0.26 -14.69
N THR A 80 -8.24 0.24 -14.58
CA THR A 80 -7.22 -0.34 -13.69
C THR A 80 -7.23 0.24 -12.28
N LEU A 81 -8.05 1.26 -11.99
CA LEU A 81 -7.99 2.00 -10.74
C LEU A 81 -8.09 1.10 -9.51
N ASP A 82 -9.07 0.19 -9.48
CA ASP A 82 -9.27 -0.71 -8.34
C ASP A 82 -8.09 -1.67 -8.15
N ALA A 83 -7.48 -2.14 -9.24
CA ALA A 83 -6.29 -2.99 -9.20
C ALA A 83 -5.06 -2.21 -8.69
N ASP A 84 -4.92 -0.95 -9.10
CA ASP A 84 -3.84 -0.08 -8.66
C ASP A 84 -3.99 0.29 -7.18
N ILE A 85 -5.22 0.54 -6.70
CA ILE A 85 -5.51 0.73 -5.27
C ILE A 85 -5.14 -0.52 -4.48
N ALA A 86 -5.55 -1.71 -4.94
CA ALA A 86 -5.23 -2.97 -4.26
C ALA A 86 -3.71 -3.21 -4.20
N LYS A 87 -2.99 -2.93 -5.29
CA LYS A 87 -1.53 -3.02 -5.34
C LYS A 87 -0.87 -2.03 -4.38
N ALA A 88 -1.31 -0.78 -4.35
CA ALA A 88 -0.79 0.22 -3.43
C ALA A 88 -0.98 -0.19 -1.95
N ARG A 89 -2.15 -0.75 -1.62
CA ARG A 89 -2.42 -1.29 -0.28
C ARG A 89 -1.47 -2.43 0.08
N GLN A 90 -1.21 -3.36 -0.85
CA GLN A 90 -0.29 -4.46 -0.64
C GLN A 90 1.15 -3.96 -0.40
N ASP A 91 1.60 -2.99 -1.19
CA ASP A 91 2.95 -2.44 -1.07
C ASP A 91 3.12 -1.64 0.24
N LEU A 92 2.08 -0.91 0.69
CA LEU A 92 2.05 -0.30 2.03
C LEU A 92 2.17 -1.32 3.17
N SER A 93 1.37 -2.40 3.14
CA SER A 93 1.43 -3.43 4.19
C SER A 93 2.81 -4.10 4.24
N ARG A 94 3.45 -4.33 3.08
CA ARG A 94 4.82 -4.83 3.01
C ARG A 94 5.83 -3.87 3.64
N LEU A 95 5.67 -2.57 3.43
CA LEU A 95 6.53 -1.56 4.06
C LEU A 95 6.38 -1.57 5.58
N ALA A 96 5.14 -1.54 6.07
CA ALA A 96 4.82 -1.55 7.49
C ALA A 96 5.37 -2.81 8.20
N ALA A 97 5.28 -3.97 7.54
CA ALA A 97 5.81 -5.22 8.07
C ALA A 97 7.34 -5.28 8.16
N ARG A 98 8.07 -4.44 7.41
CA ARG A 98 9.55 -4.44 7.41
C ARG A 98 10.13 -3.52 8.48
N ILE A 99 9.43 -2.45 8.81
CA ILE A 99 9.96 -1.38 9.66
C ILE A 99 9.50 -1.56 11.10
N SER A 100 10.43 -1.41 12.03
CA SER A 100 10.19 -1.68 13.44
C SER A 100 9.40 -0.56 14.12
N PRO A 101 8.49 -0.87 15.05
CA PRO A 101 7.89 0.13 15.94
C PRO A 101 8.91 0.76 16.91
N ASN A 102 10.15 0.27 16.93
CA ASN A 102 11.29 0.83 17.66
C ASN A 102 12.32 1.51 16.73
N ALA A 103 11.93 1.85 15.50
CA ALA A 103 12.80 2.60 14.60
C ALA A 103 13.18 3.98 15.15
N VAL A 104 14.31 4.51 14.67
CA VAL A 104 14.88 5.78 15.10
C VAL A 104 13.89 6.93 14.87
N GLU A 105 13.70 7.77 15.89
CA GLU A 105 12.98 9.04 15.80
C GLU A 105 13.83 10.11 15.10
N PRO A 106 13.20 11.08 14.40
CA PRO A 106 11.76 11.20 14.14
C PRO A 106 11.26 10.35 12.95
N VAL A 107 12.14 9.61 12.26
CA VAL A 107 11.78 8.86 11.04
C VAL A 107 10.63 7.88 11.28
N ARG A 108 10.62 7.21 12.43
CA ARG A 108 9.56 6.25 12.76
C ARG A 108 8.17 6.89 12.83
N SER A 109 8.01 7.97 13.59
CA SER A 109 6.71 8.63 13.78
C SER A 109 6.20 9.21 12.47
N THR A 110 7.04 9.98 11.77
CA THR A 110 6.69 10.53 10.45
C THR A 110 6.33 9.45 9.43
N LEU A 111 7.00 8.29 9.47
CA LEU A 111 6.67 7.18 8.58
C LEU A 111 5.32 6.55 8.91
N GLN A 112 5.02 6.30 10.19
CA GLN A 112 3.73 5.75 10.59
C GLN A 112 2.59 6.72 10.22
N ASP A 113 2.80 8.01 10.38
CA ASP A 113 1.85 9.05 9.97
C ASP A 113 1.64 9.04 8.46
N TRP A 114 2.74 8.97 7.69
CA TRP A 114 2.68 8.88 6.23
C TRP A 114 1.93 7.64 5.75
N ILE A 115 2.23 6.46 6.31
CA ILE A 115 1.53 5.20 5.98
C ILE A 115 0.02 5.34 6.27
N THR A 116 -0.33 5.96 7.40
CA THR A 116 -1.73 6.16 7.80
C THR A 116 -2.46 7.11 6.85
N ALA A 117 -1.84 8.25 6.52
CA ALA A 117 -2.38 9.21 5.56
C ALA A 117 -2.54 8.59 4.16
N PHE A 118 -1.56 7.79 3.72
CA PHE A 118 -1.62 7.10 2.43
C PHE A 118 -2.73 6.05 2.41
N ALA A 119 -2.92 5.31 3.50
CA ALA A 119 -4.03 4.36 3.60
C ALA A 119 -5.41 5.06 3.54
N ASP A 120 -5.56 6.23 4.17
CA ASP A 120 -6.80 7.01 4.15
C ASP A 120 -7.11 7.59 2.76
N ILE A 121 -6.11 8.07 2.02
CA ILE A 121 -6.36 8.51 0.63
C ILE A 121 -6.74 7.34 -0.29
N LEU A 122 -6.13 6.15 -0.13
CA LEU A 122 -6.54 4.95 -0.88
C LEU A 122 -7.97 4.50 -0.56
N ASP A 123 -8.42 4.75 0.67
CA ASP A 123 -9.79 4.49 1.11
C ASP A 123 -10.77 5.48 0.50
N SER A 124 -10.37 6.74 0.42
CA SER A 124 -11.11 7.81 -0.26
C SER A 124 -11.27 7.54 -1.75
N TYR A 125 -10.21 7.07 -2.40
CA TYR A 125 -10.26 6.62 -3.80
C TYR A 125 -11.24 5.46 -3.98
N SER A 126 -11.23 4.47 -3.09
CA SER A 126 -12.15 3.32 -3.15
C SER A 126 -13.61 3.74 -2.93
N ARG A 127 -13.86 4.70 -2.03
CA ARG A 127 -15.18 5.29 -1.78
C ARG A 127 -15.64 6.28 -2.85
N ARG A 128 -14.76 6.65 -3.79
CA ARG A 128 -15.02 7.65 -4.82
C ARG A 128 -15.42 9.00 -4.23
N GLU A 129 -14.70 9.42 -3.19
CA GLU A 129 -14.93 10.69 -2.52
C GLU A 129 -14.72 11.90 -3.45
N PRO A 130 -15.34 13.06 -3.13
CA PRO A 130 -15.18 14.28 -3.91
C PRO A 130 -13.71 14.69 -4.06
N ALA A 131 -13.39 15.32 -5.19
CA ALA A 131 -12.02 15.72 -5.51
C ALA A 131 -11.41 16.69 -4.47
N ALA A 132 -12.22 17.49 -3.78
CA ALA A 132 -11.75 18.40 -2.74
C ALA A 132 -11.21 17.66 -1.49
N ASP A 133 -11.95 16.67 -1.00
CA ASP A 133 -11.57 15.86 0.16
C ASP A 133 -10.33 15.01 -0.15
N VAL A 134 -10.31 14.41 -1.34
CA VAL A 134 -9.18 13.64 -1.86
C VAL A 134 -7.93 14.51 -2.00
N LYS A 135 -8.06 15.74 -2.47
CA LYS A 135 -6.93 16.68 -2.59
C LYS A 135 -6.34 17.01 -1.23
N LEU A 136 -7.17 17.32 -0.23
CA LEU A 136 -6.70 17.61 1.13
C LEU A 136 -5.87 16.45 1.71
N LYS A 137 -6.33 15.21 1.51
CA LYS A 137 -5.59 14.01 1.94
C LYS A 137 -4.30 13.80 1.13
N GLY A 138 -4.33 14.10 -0.17
CA GLY A 138 -3.13 14.09 -1.02
C GLY A 138 -2.07 15.08 -0.56
N ASP A 139 -2.46 16.32 -0.28
CA ASP A 139 -1.54 17.36 0.20
C ASP A 139 -0.88 16.96 1.53
N LEU A 140 -1.62 16.27 2.43
CA LEU A 140 -1.07 15.72 3.67
C LEU A 140 -0.03 14.62 3.40
N VAL A 141 -0.33 13.68 2.50
CA VAL A 141 0.59 12.60 2.11
C VAL A 141 1.88 13.17 1.52
N ASP A 142 1.78 14.16 0.64
CA ASP A 142 2.93 14.80 -0.01
C ASP A 142 3.79 15.58 1.00
N ASN A 143 3.16 16.29 1.94
CA ASN A 143 3.87 16.99 3.02
C ASN A 143 4.67 16.00 3.89
N LEU A 144 4.04 14.92 4.35
CA LEU A 144 4.70 13.89 5.15
C LEU A 144 5.82 13.17 4.37
N ALA A 145 5.64 12.96 3.07
CA ALA A 145 6.70 12.42 2.21
C ALA A 145 7.89 13.38 2.10
N GLY A 146 7.63 14.68 1.97
CA GLY A 146 8.66 15.72 2.00
C GLY A 146 9.44 15.75 3.32
N GLN A 147 8.75 15.62 4.44
CA GLN A 147 9.37 15.51 5.77
C GLN A 147 10.24 14.26 5.88
N LEU A 148 9.74 13.09 5.46
CA LEU A 148 10.52 11.85 5.44
C LEU A 148 11.80 11.98 4.60
N ASN A 149 11.71 12.58 3.41
CA ASN A 149 12.87 12.80 2.56
C ASN A 149 13.91 13.70 3.25
N GLY A 150 13.48 14.84 3.83
CA GLY A 150 14.39 15.72 4.57
C GLY A 150 15.02 15.03 5.78
N LEU A 151 14.28 14.16 6.47
CA LEU A 151 14.83 13.34 7.54
C LEU A 151 15.84 12.32 7.02
N CYS A 152 15.65 11.76 5.83
CA CYS A 152 16.51 10.75 5.25
C CYS A 152 17.77 11.29 4.57
N GLU A 153 17.82 12.58 4.25
CA GLU A 153 18.98 13.27 3.67
C GLU A 153 19.96 13.81 4.72
N GLY A 154 19.48 14.10 5.95
CA GLY A 154 20.31 14.55 7.08
C GLY A 154 21.03 13.43 7.83
#